data_AF-A0A8J5U6Q4-F1
#
_entry.id   AF-A0A8J5U6Q4-F1
#
_cell.length_a   1.000
_cell.length_b   1.000
_cell.length_c   1.000
_cell.angle_alpha   90.00
_cell.angle_beta   90.00
_cell.angle_gamma   90.00
#
_symmetry.space_group_name_H-M   'P 1'
#
loop_
_entity.id
_entity.type
_entity.pdbx_description
1 polymer ?
#
loop_
_entity_poly.entity_id
_entity_poly.type
_entity_poly.pdbx_seq_one_letter_code
_entity_poly.pdbx_strand_id
1 'polypeptide(L)'
;MTYISHLLSNSTDYLGTNIEAGVAAKTHTLTNDEIHEYETGSKLELAAWYAYTALIWSLKGTMLCFFSRMTIGTWHNMFVKTVSVLCAVSYLAVFLTITFGCFPTQKNWQVLPDPGEKCSFKMQNFLVTTVLNVLTDALILGIPMPLLWKLQVAFRKSVYPLHPPKPL
;
A
#
# COMPACT_ATOMS: atom_id res chain seq x y z
N MET A 1 27.14 2.79 -10.99
CA MET A 1 25.69 2.58 -10.74
C MET A 1 25.21 1.26 -11.36
N THR A 2 25.60 0.96 -12.60
CA THR A 2 25.27 -0.29 -13.33
C THR A 2 25.77 -1.59 -12.68
N TYR A 3 26.91 -1.56 -11.98
CA TYR A 3 27.49 -2.73 -11.31
C TYR A 3 26.73 -3.13 -10.03
N ILE A 4 26.23 -2.14 -9.28
CA ILE A 4 25.39 -2.38 -8.10
C ILE A 4 24.01 -2.86 -8.54
N SER A 5 23.44 -2.30 -9.61
CA SER A 5 22.17 -2.82 -10.16
C SER A 5 22.31 -4.21 -10.77
N HIS A 6 23.44 -4.58 -11.38
CA HIS A 6 23.68 -5.96 -11.83
C HIS A 6 23.97 -6.94 -10.70
N LEU A 7 24.67 -6.52 -9.64
CA LEU A 7 24.85 -7.32 -8.42
C LEU A 7 23.52 -7.51 -7.68
N LEU A 8 22.70 -6.46 -7.59
CA LEU A 8 21.35 -6.56 -7.04
C LEU A 8 20.46 -7.44 -7.93
N SER A 9 20.50 -7.28 -9.26
CA SER A 9 19.76 -8.13 -10.22
C SER A 9 20.14 -9.61 -10.08
N ASN A 10 21.43 -9.96 -10.18
CA ASN A 10 21.88 -11.35 -10.04
C ASN A 10 21.59 -11.96 -8.66
N SER A 11 21.51 -11.16 -7.59
CA SER A 11 21.13 -11.65 -6.27
C SER A 11 19.61 -11.80 -6.11
N THR A 12 18.82 -11.03 -6.85
CA THR A 12 17.35 -11.09 -6.85
C THR A 12 16.78 -12.10 -7.86
N ASP A 13 17.53 -12.46 -8.89
CA ASP A 13 17.06 -13.32 -10.00
C ASP A 13 16.95 -14.82 -9.62
N TYR A 14 17.45 -15.24 -8.44
CA TYR A 14 17.40 -16.64 -7.96
C TYR A 14 16.78 -16.82 -6.57
N LEU A 15 16.41 -15.74 -5.90
CA LEU A 15 16.02 -15.81 -4.49
C LEU A 15 14.51 -16.05 -4.38
N GLY A 16 14.13 -17.33 -4.44
CA GLY A 16 12.73 -17.71 -4.34
C GLY A 16 12.14 -17.52 -2.94
N THR A 17 10.83 -17.71 -2.79
CA THR A 17 10.16 -17.64 -1.48
C THR A 17 9.82 -19.01 -0.92
N ASN A 18 9.35 -19.06 0.32
CA ASN A 18 8.89 -20.29 0.95
C ASN A 18 7.69 -20.93 0.23
N ILE A 19 6.96 -20.18 -0.62
CA ILE A 19 5.94 -20.74 -1.51
C ILE A 19 6.59 -21.63 -2.58
N GLU A 20 7.62 -21.12 -3.25
CA GLU A 20 8.34 -21.82 -4.32
C GLU A 20 9.14 -22.99 -3.77
N ALA A 21 9.73 -22.85 -2.58
CA ALA A 21 10.38 -23.94 -1.86
C ALA A 21 9.42 -25.11 -1.59
N GLY A 22 8.17 -24.82 -1.21
CA GLY A 22 7.13 -25.83 -1.01
C GLY A 22 6.74 -26.56 -2.29
N VAL A 23 6.87 -25.92 -3.45
CA VAL A 23 6.66 -26.55 -4.77
C VAL A 23 7.89 -27.38 -5.16
N ALA A 24 9.10 -26.84 -5.00
CA ALA A 24 10.36 -27.51 -5.31
C ALA A 24 10.54 -28.81 -4.48
N ALA A 25 10.18 -28.78 -3.19
CA ALA A 25 10.24 -29.94 -2.29
C ALA A 25 9.37 -31.13 -2.72
N LYS A 26 8.40 -30.94 -3.62
CA LYS A 26 7.61 -32.05 -4.22
C LYS A 26 8.36 -32.77 -5.33
N THR A 27 9.35 -32.12 -5.94
CA THR A 27 10.09 -32.63 -7.10
C THR A 27 11.41 -33.25 -6.67
N HIS A 28 12.15 -32.59 -5.77
CA HIS A 28 13.43 -33.08 -5.25
C HIS A 28 13.62 -32.70 -3.78
N THR A 29 14.57 -33.36 -3.13
CA THR A 29 14.99 -33.01 -1.77
C THR A 29 15.85 -31.76 -1.80
N LEU A 30 15.42 -30.71 -1.10
CA LEU A 30 16.14 -29.44 -1.02
C LEU A 30 17.50 -29.59 -0.31
N THR A 31 18.53 -28.98 -0.89
CA THR A 31 19.85 -28.82 -0.28
C THR A 31 19.85 -27.68 0.75
N ASN A 32 20.84 -27.66 1.64
CA ASN A 32 20.95 -26.60 2.66
C ASN A 32 21.14 -25.21 2.04
N ASP A 33 21.81 -25.12 0.88
CA ASP A 33 22.05 -23.86 0.19
C ASP A 33 20.74 -23.30 -0.40
N GLU A 34 19.94 -24.14 -1.07
CA GLU A 34 18.60 -23.76 -1.56
C GLU A 34 17.69 -23.28 -0.42
N ILE A 35 17.72 -23.96 0.72
CA ILE A 35 16.92 -23.56 1.90
C ILE A 35 17.29 -22.16 2.36
N HIS A 36 18.59 -21.84 2.41
CA HIS A 36 19.06 -20.52 2.82
C HIS A 36 18.69 -19.43 1.81
N GLU A 37 18.73 -19.73 0.52
CA GLU A 37 18.25 -18.84 -0.53
C GLU A 37 16.75 -18.55 -0.36
N TYR A 38 15.92 -19.58 -0.22
CA TYR A 38 14.47 -19.44 0.00
C TYR A 38 14.12 -18.69 1.29
N GLU A 39 14.88 -18.91 2.37
CA GLU A 39 14.70 -18.17 3.62
C GLU A 39 15.01 -16.68 3.42
N THR A 40 16.09 -16.37 2.70
CA THR A 40 16.48 -14.98 2.42
C THR A 40 15.44 -14.30 1.52
N GLY A 41 14.93 -15.00 0.50
CA GLY A 41 13.86 -14.48 -0.37
C GLY A 41 12.57 -14.23 0.39
N SER A 42 12.20 -15.10 1.32
CA SER A 42 11.02 -14.91 2.16
C SER A 42 11.16 -13.72 3.13
N LYS A 43 12.37 -13.47 3.66
CA LYS A 43 12.65 -12.26 4.47
C LYS A 43 12.55 -10.99 3.63
N LEU A 44 13.06 -11.03 2.39
CA LEU A 44 12.96 -9.91 1.46
C LEU A 44 11.51 -9.64 1.05
N GLU A 45 10.71 -10.69 0.81
CA GLU A 45 9.27 -10.56 0.54
C GLU A 45 8.55 -9.88 1.70
N LEU A 46 8.83 -10.30 2.94
CA LEU A 46 8.25 -9.68 4.12
C LEU A 46 8.66 -8.20 4.25
N ALA A 47 9.93 -7.88 3.99
CA ALA A 47 10.40 -6.50 3.96
C ALA A 47 9.72 -5.68 2.86
N ALA A 48 9.49 -6.28 1.68
CA ALA A 48 8.77 -5.65 0.58
C ALA A 48 7.32 -5.32 0.96
N TRP A 49 6.62 -6.21 1.69
CA TRP A 49 5.28 -5.93 2.22
C TRP A 49 5.24 -4.70 3.13
N TYR A 50 6.20 -4.57 4.05
CA TYR A 50 6.30 -3.39 4.92
C TYR A 50 6.62 -2.13 4.13
N ALA A 51 7.60 -2.19 3.22
CA ALA A 51 8.01 -1.05 2.41
C ALA A 51 6.86 -0.56 1.50
N TYR A 52 6.20 -1.48 0.81
CA TYR A 52 5.03 -1.20 -0.03
C TYR A 52 3.92 -0.51 0.75
N THR A 53 3.57 -1.06 1.92
CA THR A 53 2.53 -0.48 2.80
C THR A 53 2.94 0.91 3.28
N ALA A 54 4.19 1.09 3.74
CA ALA A 54 4.68 2.38 4.19
C ALA A 54 4.62 3.44 3.08
N LEU A 55 5.02 3.09 1.86
CA LEU A 55 4.98 3.98 0.71
C LEU A 55 3.55 4.43 0.39
N ILE A 56 2.59 3.50 0.30
CA ILE A 56 1.18 3.83 0.02
C ILE A 56 0.61 4.78 1.08
N TRP A 57 0.81 4.47 2.36
CA TRP A 57 0.27 5.31 3.43
C TRP A 57 0.99 6.65 3.57
N SER A 58 2.28 6.73 3.23
CA SER A 58 3.01 8.00 3.19
C SER A 58 2.48 8.95 2.10
N LEU A 59 2.09 8.43 0.94
CA LEU A 59 1.48 9.21 -0.13
C LEU A 59 0.12 9.78 0.32
N LYS A 60 -0.72 8.95 0.95
CA LYS A 60 -1.99 9.38 1.56
C LYS A 60 -1.76 10.44 2.62
N GLY A 61 -0.76 10.25 3.50
CA GLY A 61 -0.38 11.22 4.52
C GLY A 61 0.03 12.57 3.93
N THR A 62 0.79 12.56 2.83
CA THR A 62 1.19 13.80 2.13
C THR A 62 -0.03 14.52 1.54
N MET A 63 -0.95 13.79 0.91
CA MET A 63 -2.22 14.35 0.40
C MET A 63 -3.07 14.95 1.52
N LEU A 64 -3.21 14.25 2.65
CA LEU A 64 -3.95 14.72 3.81
C LEU A 64 -3.31 15.94 4.46
N CYS A 65 -1.98 16.01 4.53
CA CYS A 65 -1.26 17.20 4.98
C CYS A 65 -1.54 18.41 4.07
N PHE A 66 -1.54 18.21 2.75
CA PHE A 66 -1.90 19.24 1.80
C PHE A 66 -3.35 19.73 1.99
N PHE A 67 -4.31 18.82 2.12
CA PHE A 67 -5.71 19.18 2.36
C PHE A 67 -5.94 19.82 3.73
N SER A 68 -5.21 19.38 4.75
CA SER A 68 -5.29 20.01 6.09
C SER A 68 -4.87 21.46 6.02
N ARG A 69 -3.78 21.78 5.30
CA ARG A 69 -3.35 23.16 5.07
C ARG A 69 -4.35 23.98 4.25
N MET A 70 -4.96 23.39 3.23
CA MET A 70 -5.93 24.09 2.37
C MET A 70 -7.25 24.40 3.09
N THR A 71 -7.69 23.53 4.00
CA THR A 71 -8.99 23.64 4.68
C THR A 71 -8.93 24.40 6.02
N ILE A 72 -7.78 24.99 6.39
CA ILE A 72 -7.61 25.75 7.64
C ILE A 72 -8.70 26.82 7.75
N GLY A 73 -9.36 26.89 8.92
CA GLY A 73 -10.42 27.86 9.21
C GLY A 73 -11.80 27.51 8.64
N THR A 74 -11.93 26.42 7.89
CA THR A 74 -13.23 25.92 7.40
C THR A 74 -13.76 24.77 8.25
N TRP A 75 -15.08 24.54 8.23
CA TRP A 75 -15.70 23.39 8.88
C TRP A 75 -15.16 22.04 8.36
N HIS A 76 -14.68 22.00 7.11
CA HIS A 76 -14.08 20.81 6.49
C HIS A 76 -12.77 20.38 7.16
N ASN A 77 -12.09 21.25 7.90
CA ASN A 77 -10.86 20.90 8.62
C ASN A 77 -11.08 19.78 9.65
N MET A 78 -12.26 19.75 10.28
CA MET A 78 -12.61 18.68 11.21
C MET A 78 -12.74 17.33 10.50
N PHE A 79 -13.36 17.33 9.32
CA PHE A 79 -13.46 16.12 8.49
C PHE A 79 -12.08 15.63 8.05
N VAL A 80 -11.20 16.51 7.58
CA VAL A 80 -9.82 16.14 7.20
C VAL A 80 -9.06 15.52 8.37
N LYS A 81 -9.15 16.11 9.57
CA LYS A 81 -8.50 15.55 10.78
C LYS A 81 -9.03 14.15 11.12
N THR A 82 -10.34 13.94 11.04
CA THR A 82 -10.93 12.62 11.27
C THR A 82 -10.44 11.59 10.25
N VAL A 83 -10.41 11.94 8.96
CA VAL A 83 -9.89 11.06 7.91
C VAL A 83 -8.40 10.77 8.12
N SER A 84 -7.61 11.75 8.56
CA SER A 84 -6.19 11.54 8.90
C SER A 84 -5.99 10.52 10.02
N VAL A 85 -6.78 10.61 11.09
CA VAL A 85 -6.72 9.62 12.19
C VAL A 85 -7.14 8.24 11.68
N LEU A 86 -8.21 8.13 10.91
CA LEU A 86 -8.65 6.85 10.32
C LEU A 86 -7.58 6.25 9.40
N CYS A 87 -6.87 7.08 8.63
CA CYS A 87 -5.77 6.64 7.77
C CYS A 87 -4.57 6.12 8.57
N ALA A 88 -4.26 6.74 9.71
CA ALA A 88 -3.20 6.26 10.60
C ALA A 88 -3.59 4.94 11.29
N VAL A 89 -4.84 4.80 11.72
CA VAL A 89 -5.37 3.56 12.31
C VAL A 89 -5.37 2.43 11.28
N SER A 90 -5.75 2.70 10.03
CA SER A 90 -5.73 1.69 8.98
C SER A 90 -4.31 1.23 8.62
N TYR A 91 -3.32 2.14 8.65
CA TYR A 91 -1.91 1.77 8.51
C TYR A 91 -1.50 0.78 9.60
N LEU A 92 -1.83 1.09 10.85
CA LEU A 92 -1.49 0.24 11.99
C LEU A 92 -2.18 -1.13 11.86
N ALA A 93 -3.44 -1.18 11.42
CA ALA A 93 -4.13 -2.43 11.18
C ALA A 93 -3.42 -3.31 10.13
N VAL A 94 -2.98 -2.73 9.00
CA VAL A 94 -2.22 -3.45 7.98
C VAL A 94 -0.86 -3.89 8.52
N PHE A 95 -0.14 -3.00 9.21
CA PHE A 95 1.16 -3.32 9.81
C PHE A 95 1.06 -4.51 10.76
N LEU A 96 0.09 -4.48 11.68
CA LEU A 96 -0.18 -5.58 12.61
C LEU A 96 -0.62 -6.85 11.88
N THR A 97 -1.36 -6.74 10.77
CA THR A 97 -1.73 -7.88 9.93
C THR A 97 -0.50 -8.54 9.32
N ILE A 98 0.45 -7.76 8.81
CA ILE A 98 1.70 -8.28 8.24
C ILE A 98 2.54 -8.95 9.34
N THR A 99 2.61 -8.35 10.54
CA THR A 99 3.38 -8.91 11.66
C THR A 99 2.73 -10.17 12.23
N PHE A 100 1.44 -10.14 12.53
CA PHE A 100 0.74 -11.20 13.25
C PHE A 100 -0.05 -12.17 12.36
N GLY A 101 0.00 -12.01 11.03
CA GLY A 101 -0.68 -12.88 10.07
C GLY A 101 -0.23 -14.34 10.16
N CYS A 102 0.99 -14.58 10.64
CA CYS A 102 1.46 -15.91 11.00
C CYS A 102 2.20 -15.88 12.34
N PHE A 103 1.77 -16.71 13.30
CA PHE A 103 2.37 -16.80 14.63
C PHE A 103 2.89 -18.22 14.92
N PRO A 104 4.12 -18.38 15.46
CA PRO A 104 5.13 -17.36 15.74
C PRO A 104 5.64 -16.69 14.45
N THR A 105 6.04 -15.42 14.54
CA THR A 105 6.47 -14.57 13.41
C THR A 105 7.54 -15.21 12.53
N GLN A 106 8.35 -16.12 13.08
CA GLN A 106 9.49 -16.70 12.38
C GLN A 106 9.04 -17.66 11.28
N LYS A 107 7.81 -18.17 11.39
CA LYS A 107 7.16 -18.95 10.34
C LYS A 107 6.89 -18.16 9.07
N ASN A 108 6.99 -16.83 9.09
CA ASN A 108 6.82 -16.01 7.89
C ASN A 108 7.92 -16.26 6.85
N TRP A 109 9.11 -16.69 7.27
CA TRP A 109 10.26 -16.98 6.41
C TRP A 109 10.78 -18.41 6.56
N GLN A 110 10.07 -19.25 7.31
CA GLN A 110 10.45 -20.64 7.50
C GLN A 110 10.19 -21.43 6.20
N VAL A 111 11.18 -22.22 5.81
CA VAL A 111 11.12 -23.09 4.61
C VAL A 111 10.83 -24.54 5.01
N LEU A 112 11.63 -25.08 5.94
CA LEU A 112 11.50 -26.44 6.46
C LEU A 112 11.46 -26.42 8.00
N PRO A 113 10.62 -27.24 8.64
CA PRO A 113 9.47 -27.95 8.07
C PRO A 113 8.45 -26.96 7.47
N ASP A 114 7.64 -27.40 6.51
CA ASP A 114 6.66 -26.53 5.82
C ASP A 114 5.76 -25.80 6.84
N PRO A 115 5.74 -24.45 6.86
CA PRO A 115 4.90 -23.68 7.78
C PRO A 115 3.39 -23.76 7.43
N GLY A 116 3.05 -24.31 6.25
CA GLY A 116 1.70 -24.47 5.74
C GLY A 116 1.20 -23.26 4.96
N GLU A 117 0.18 -23.49 4.12
CA GLU A 117 -0.33 -22.50 3.16
C GLU A 117 -0.78 -21.19 3.81
N LYS A 118 -1.31 -21.23 5.04
CA LYS A 118 -1.73 -20.01 5.76
C LYS A 118 -0.59 -19.02 5.99
N CYS A 119 0.63 -19.53 6.15
CA CYS A 119 1.81 -18.73 6.47
C CYS A 119 2.65 -18.43 5.23
N SER A 120 2.73 -19.34 4.25
CA SER A 120 3.42 -19.11 2.98
C SER A 120 2.59 -18.21 2.06
N PHE A 121 1.28 -18.46 1.94
CA PHE A 121 0.41 -17.69 1.07
C PHE A 121 -0.18 -16.48 1.82
N LYS A 122 0.41 -15.30 1.60
CA LYS A 122 0.08 -14.03 2.31
C LYS A 122 -1.26 -13.40 1.92
N MET A 123 -2.31 -14.19 1.69
CA MET A 123 -3.63 -13.72 1.25
C MET A 123 -4.25 -12.70 2.22
N GLN A 124 -4.05 -12.88 3.52
CA GLN A 124 -4.54 -11.94 4.54
C GLN A 124 -3.95 -10.54 4.34
N ASN A 125 -2.66 -10.43 4.05
CA ASN A 125 -2.00 -9.14 3.79
C ASN A 125 -2.61 -8.48 2.56
N PHE A 126 -2.82 -9.24 1.48
CA PHE A 126 -3.42 -8.73 0.25
C PHE A 126 -4.84 -8.19 0.47
N LEU A 127 -5.72 -8.98 1.10
CA LEU A 127 -7.12 -8.59 1.33
C LEU A 127 -7.24 -7.36 2.22
N VAL A 128 -6.56 -7.37 3.38
CA VAL A 128 -6.65 -6.27 4.35
C VAL A 128 -6.06 -4.99 3.76
N THR A 129 -4.90 -5.08 3.10
CA THR A 129 -4.26 -3.93 2.45
C THR A 129 -5.14 -3.35 1.36
N THR A 130 -5.67 -4.18 0.46
CA THR A 130 -6.49 -3.72 -0.67
C THR A 130 -7.78 -3.05 -0.19
N VAL A 131 -8.51 -3.68 0.73
CA VAL A 131 -9.78 -3.15 1.23
C VAL A 131 -9.56 -1.81 1.95
N LEU A 132 -8.59 -1.74 2.88
CA LEU A 132 -8.31 -0.50 3.61
C LEU A 132 -7.74 0.58 2.70
N ASN A 133 -6.96 0.22 1.69
CA ASN A 133 -6.44 1.16 0.70
C ASN A 133 -7.58 1.82 -0.08
N VAL A 134 -8.50 1.03 -0.65
CA VAL A 134 -9.65 1.53 -1.42
C VAL A 134 -10.57 2.37 -0.55
N LEU A 135 -10.91 1.91 0.66
CA LEU A 135 -11.77 2.65 1.58
C LEU A 135 -11.16 4.00 1.98
N THR A 136 -9.86 4.04 2.29
CA THR A 136 -9.19 5.30 2.65
C THR A 136 -9.08 6.25 1.46
N ASP A 137 -8.84 5.75 0.25
CA ASP A 137 -8.81 6.60 -0.96
C ASP A 137 -10.17 7.23 -1.24
N ALA A 138 -11.26 6.45 -1.11
CA ALA A 138 -12.61 6.98 -1.28
C ALA A 138 -12.91 8.13 -0.29
N LEU A 139 -12.49 7.99 0.98
CA LEU A 139 -12.64 9.05 1.99
C LEU A 139 -11.81 10.29 1.65
N ILE A 140 -10.56 10.11 1.21
CA ILE A 140 -9.66 11.22 0.84
C ILE A 140 -10.19 11.97 -0.39
N LEU A 141 -10.67 11.26 -1.42
CA LEU A 141 -11.28 11.84 -2.61
C LEU A 141 -12.58 12.61 -2.30
N GLY A 142 -13.26 12.25 -1.22
CA GLY A 142 -14.43 12.99 -0.73
C GLY A 142 -14.12 14.40 -0.20
N ILE A 143 -12.87 14.67 0.20
CA ILE A 143 -12.46 15.97 0.78
C ILE A 143 -12.60 17.13 -0.22
N PRO A 144 -12.02 17.08 -1.44
CA PRO A 144 -12.11 18.20 -2.40
C PRO A 144 -13.44 18.29 -3.16
N MET A 145 -14.29 17.26 -3.15
CA MET A 145 -15.54 17.22 -3.94
C MET A 145 -16.47 18.43 -3.74
N PRO A 146 -16.73 18.91 -2.50
CA PRO A 146 -17.57 20.10 -2.28
C PRO A 146 -16.97 21.38 -2.89
N LEU A 147 -15.63 21.50 -2.88
CA LEU A 147 -14.93 22.65 -3.46
C LEU A 147 -14.93 22.59 -4.99
N LEU A 148 -14.73 21.41 -5.56
CA LEU A 148 -14.73 21.19 -7.01
C LEU A 148 -16.08 21.47 -7.65
N TRP A 149 -17.20 21.13 -6.99
CA TRP A 149 -18.53 21.48 -7.50
C TRP A 149 -18.74 22.99 -7.59
N LYS A 150 -18.26 23.77 -6.62
CA LYS A 150 -18.32 25.24 -6.65
C LYS A 150 -17.46 25.80 -7.78
N LEU A 151 -16.28 25.22 -8.02
CA LEU A 151 -15.36 25.64 -9.09
C LEU A 151 -15.91 25.35 -10.49
N GLN A 152 -16.54 24.18 -10.70
CA GLN A 152 -17.13 23.82 -12.00
C GLN A 152 -18.25 24.79 -12.43
N VAL A 153 -19.02 25.32 -11.48
CA VAL A 153 -20.05 26.34 -11.75
C VAL A 153 -19.41 27.67 -12.15
N ALA A 154 -18.32 28.07 -11.47
CA ALA A 154 -17.59 29.30 -11.80
C ALA A 154 -16.89 29.23 -13.16
N PHE A 155 -16.26 28.10 -13.49
CA PHE A 155 -15.60 27.89 -14.78
C PHE A 155 -16.61 27.91 -15.94
N ARG A 156 -17.78 27.29 -15.75
CA ARG A 156 -18.87 27.32 -16.76
C ARG A 156 -19.42 28.73 -16.98
N LYS A 157 -19.47 29.57 -15.93
CA LYS A 157 -19.83 31.00 -16.06
C LYS A 157 -18.74 31.85 -16.73
N SER A 158 -17.46 31.52 -16.55
CA SER A 158 -16.35 32.28 -17.16
C SER A 158 -16.14 31.95 -18.64
N VAL A 159 -16.41 30.70 -19.06
CA VAL A 159 -16.26 30.26 -20.46
C VAL A 159 -17.47 30.68 -21.32
N TYR A 160 -18.66 30.80 -20.71
CA TYR A 160 -19.81 31.43 -21.35
C TYR A 160 -20.08 32.80 -20.70
N PRO A 161 -19.31 33.86 -21.04
CA PRO A 161 -19.81 35.20 -20.83
C PRO A 161 -21.04 35.34 -21.73
N LEU A 162 -22.21 35.09 -21.16
CA LEU A 162 -23.49 35.50 -21.74
C LEU A 162 -23.43 37.03 -21.79
N HIS A 163 -22.86 37.57 -22.87
CA HIS A 163 -23.08 38.95 -23.24
C HIS A 163 -24.54 38.99 -23.68
N PRO A 164 -25.47 39.58 -22.90
CA PRO A 164 -26.81 39.76 -23.40
C PRO A 164 -26.70 40.64 -24.67
N PRO A 165 -27.43 40.32 -25.76
CA PRO A 165 -27.55 41.26 -26.86
C PRO A 165 -28.15 42.55 -26.29
N LYS A 166 -27.47 43.68 -26.52
CA LYS A 166 -28.03 44.99 -26.22
C LYS A 166 -29.31 45.14 -27.05
N PRO A 167 -30.48 45.41 -26.44
CA PRO A 167 -31.64 45.79 -27.24
C PRO A 167 -31.40 47.18 -27.86
N LEU A 168 -31.49 47.19 -29.19
CA LEU A 168 -31.46 48.27 -30.19
C LEU A 168 -30.51 49.46 -29.96
#